data_AF-A0A7G8GLD1-F1
#
_entry.id   AF-A0A7G8GLD1-F1
#
_cell.length_a   1.000
_cell.length_b   1.000
_cell.length_c   1.000
_cell.angle_alpha   90.00
_cell.angle_beta   90.00
_cell.angle_gamma   90.00
#
_symmetry.space_group_name_H-M   'P 1'
#
loop_
_entity.id
_entity.type
_entity.pdbx_description
1 polymer ?
#
loop_
_entity_poly.entity_id
_entity_poly.type
_entity_poly.pdbx_seq_one_letter_code
_entity_poly.pdbx_strand_id
1 'polypeptide(L)'
;MEFALIEQALQAPVMDAVIALTERFQDLEAKPDAVIFTFLRGIDQTIAIGYSEDIGSVQSDFEARGFQLVDARRGTRREERLLLLTLKEIGLKTTYGSNYFEADAPVIRHLHQLGWPMGDLHADLPRKRKGKRKDHLVEDN
;
A
#
# COMPACT_ATOMS: atom_id res chain seq x y z
N MET A 1 -27.74 -3.36 -33.46
CA MET A 1 -27.74 -1.91 -33.16
C MET A 1 -27.12 -1.61 -31.80
N GLU A 2 -27.40 -2.41 -30.78
CA GLU A 2 -26.83 -2.26 -29.42
C GLU A 2 -25.32 -2.49 -29.32
N PHE A 3 -24.78 -3.49 -30.03
CA PHE A 3 -23.35 -3.79 -30.05
C PHE A 3 -22.47 -2.64 -30.56
N ALA A 4 -22.90 -1.92 -31.60
CA ALA A 4 -22.13 -0.79 -32.15
C ALA A 4 -22.01 0.38 -31.16
N LEU A 5 -23.05 0.61 -30.35
CA LEU A 5 -23.03 1.62 -29.29
C LEU A 5 -22.10 1.21 -28.14
N ILE A 6 -22.10 -0.07 -27.78
CA ILE A 6 -21.17 -0.62 -26.78
C ILE A 6 -19.72 -0.50 -27.28
N GLU A 7 -19.43 -0.90 -28.52
CA GLU A 7 -18.10 -0.76 -29.12
C GLU A 7 -17.64 0.69 -29.10
N GLN A 8 -18.49 1.64 -29.50
CA GLN A 8 -18.17 3.06 -29.48
C GLN A 8 -17.93 3.58 -28.05
N ALA A 9 -18.73 3.17 -27.07
CA ALA A 9 -18.55 3.56 -25.67
C ALA A 9 -17.27 2.98 -25.06
N LEU A 10 -16.83 1.80 -25.52
CA LEU A 10 -15.61 1.15 -25.06
C LEU A 10 -14.34 1.72 -25.70
N GLN A 11 -14.41 2.42 -26.83
CA GLN A 11 -13.23 2.97 -27.51
C GLN A 11 -12.39 3.86 -26.60
N ALA A 12 -13.02 4.81 -25.91
CA ALA A 12 -12.33 5.73 -25.01
C ALA A 12 -11.64 5.02 -23.82
N PRO A 13 -12.33 4.21 -22.99
CA PRO A 13 -11.68 3.54 -21.86
C PRO A 13 -10.63 2.52 -22.29
N VAL A 14 -10.80 1.86 -23.45
CA VAL A 14 -9.76 0.97 -24.00
C VAL A 14 -8.53 1.76 -24.41
N MET A 15 -8.70 2.89 -25.09
CA MET A 15 -7.59 3.76 -25.48
C MET A 15 -6.83 4.27 -24.25
N ASP A 16 -7.54 4.75 -23.23
CA ASP A 16 -6.94 5.22 -21.98
C ASP A 16 -6.15 4.12 -21.27
N ALA A 17 -6.66 2.88 -21.26
CA ALA A 17 -5.95 1.74 -20.70
C ALA A 17 -4.68 1.40 -21.47
N VAL A 18 -4.71 1.44 -22.81
CA VAL A 18 -3.54 1.22 -23.66
C VAL A 18 -2.49 2.32 -23.47
N ILE A 19 -2.92 3.57 -23.38
CA ILE A 19 -2.03 4.71 -23.09
C ILE A 19 -1.37 4.50 -21.72
N ALA A 20 -2.14 4.24 -20.67
CA ALA A 20 -1.61 4.04 -19.32
C ALA A 20 -0.60 2.89 -19.25
N LEU A 21 -0.87 1.78 -19.97
CA LEU A 21 0.03 0.64 -20.04
C LEU A 21 1.34 1.01 -20.78
N THR A 22 1.23 1.70 -21.91
CA THR A 22 2.39 2.09 -22.72
C THR A 22 3.27 3.09 -21.99
N GLU A 23 2.68 4.10 -21.35
CA GLU A 23 3.40 5.09 -20.52
C GLU A 23 4.11 4.40 -19.35
N ARG A 24 3.45 3.42 -18.71
CA ARG A 24 4.06 2.64 -17.63
C ARG A 24 5.30 1.89 -18.13
N PHE A 25 5.24 1.25 -19.30
CA PHE A 25 6.39 0.55 -19.87
C PHE A 25 7.54 1.50 -20.16
N GLN A 26 7.26 2.64 -20.81
CA GLN A 26 8.27 3.65 -21.13
C GLN A 26 8.94 4.24 -19.88
N ASP A 27 8.17 4.55 -18.82
CA ASP A 27 8.72 5.09 -17.57
C ASP A 27 9.62 4.06 -16.87
N LEU A 28 9.21 2.79 -16.87
CA LEU A 28 10.01 1.71 -16.30
C LEU A 28 11.26 1.37 -17.13
N GLU A 29 11.23 1.53 -18.45
CA GLU A 29 12.43 1.44 -19.29
C GLU A 29 13.41 2.57 -19.00
N ALA A 30 12.92 3.80 -18.81
CA ALA A 30 13.73 4.95 -18.45
C ALA A 30 14.32 4.85 -17.03
N LYS A 31 13.64 4.14 -16.12
CA LYS A 31 14.03 3.97 -14.72
C LYS A 31 14.03 2.49 -14.35
N PRO A 32 15.10 1.75 -14.69
CA PRO A 32 15.13 0.30 -14.52
C PRO A 32 15.00 -0.14 -13.06
N ASP A 33 15.55 0.65 -12.13
CA ASP A 33 15.58 0.39 -10.69
C ASP A 33 14.38 0.97 -9.94
N ALA A 34 13.42 1.57 -10.65
CA ALA A 34 12.19 2.10 -10.06
C ALA A 34 11.34 0.99 -9.47
N VAL A 35 11.08 1.10 -8.17
CA VAL A 35 10.26 0.17 -7.40
C VAL A 35 9.20 0.91 -6.60
N ILE A 36 8.08 0.22 -6.41
CA ILE A 36 7.18 0.49 -5.31
C ILE A 36 7.42 -0.53 -4.21
N PHE A 37 7.21 -0.14 -2.96
CA PHE A 37 7.59 -0.94 -1.81
C PHE A 37 6.58 -0.85 -0.67
N THR A 38 6.72 -1.80 0.24
CA THR A 38 6.06 -1.83 1.55
C THR A 38 7.08 -2.17 2.63
N PHE A 39 7.08 -1.38 3.69
CA PHE A 39 7.82 -1.62 4.92
C PHE A 39 6.83 -1.81 6.08
N LEU A 40 7.20 -2.64 7.06
CA LEU A 40 6.46 -2.82 8.31
C LEU A 40 7.34 -2.47 9.50
N ARG A 41 6.79 -1.71 10.45
CA ARG A 41 7.38 -1.50 11.77
C ARG A 41 6.63 -2.31 12.81
N GLY A 42 7.29 -3.32 13.37
CA GLY A 42 6.65 -4.26 14.30
C GLY A 42 6.21 -3.64 15.63
N ILE A 43 6.91 -2.61 16.12
CA ILE A 43 6.70 -2.02 17.46
C ILE A 43 5.31 -1.37 17.59
N ASP A 44 4.88 -0.64 16.56
CA ASP A 44 3.60 0.07 16.52
C ASP A 44 2.64 -0.47 15.46
N GLN A 45 3.03 -1.52 14.75
CA GLN A 45 2.27 -2.12 13.63
C GLN A 45 1.99 -1.07 12.55
N THR A 46 3.00 -0.29 12.15
CA THR A 46 2.86 0.71 11.09
C THR A 46 3.37 0.18 9.77
N ILE A 47 2.54 0.26 8.74
CA ILE A 47 2.93 0.04 7.35
C ILE A 47 3.35 1.37 6.73
N ALA A 48 4.50 1.38 6.07
CA ALA A 48 4.92 2.47 5.20
C ALA A 48 4.98 1.96 3.76
N ILE A 49 4.32 2.67 2.86
CA ILE A 49 4.34 2.37 1.42
C ILE A 49 5.00 3.51 0.67
N GLY A 50 5.53 3.23 -0.52
CA GLY A 50 6.08 4.30 -1.32
C GLY A 50 6.71 3.86 -2.64
N TYR A 51 7.40 4.81 -3.25
CA TYR A 51 8.17 4.66 -4.47
C TYR A 51 9.63 5.08 -4.26
N SER A 52 10.56 4.37 -4.89
CA SER A 52 11.97 4.80 -5.00
C SER A 52 12.56 4.39 -6.34
N GLU A 53 13.52 5.19 -6.82
CA GLU A 53 14.43 4.82 -7.93
C GLU A 53 15.73 4.20 -7.42
N ASP A 54 15.92 4.20 -6.09
CA ASP A 54 17.03 3.55 -5.40
C ASP A 54 16.49 2.96 -4.09
N ILE A 55 16.20 1.66 -4.10
CA ILE A 55 15.68 0.98 -2.91
C ILE A 55 16.73 0.87 -1.80
N GLY A 56 18.03 0.84 -2.14
CA GLY A 56 19.10 0.63 -1.17
C GLY A 56 19.24 1.80 -0.19
N SER A 57 19.21 3.03 -0.70
CA SER A 57 19.22 4.23 0.14
C SER A 57 17.98 4.31 1.02
N VAL A 58 16.80 4.11 0.44
CA VAL A 58 15.53 4.16 1.17
C VAL A 58 15.43 3.07 2.23
N GLN A 59 15.89 1.85 1.94
CA GLN A 59 15.88 0.75 2.89
C GLN A 59 16.71 1.05 4.12
N SER A 60 17.91 1.60 3.95
CA SER A 60 18.80 1.98 5.06
C SER A 60 18.12 2.99 6.00
N ASP A 61 17.44 3.99 5.44
CA ASP A 61 16.70 5.02 6.21
C ASP A 61 15.49 4.44 6.97
N PHE A 62 14.79 3.46 6.39
CA PHE A 62 13.68 2.77 7.04
C PHE A 62 14.16 1.84 8.15
N GLU A 63 15.21 1.06 7.90
CA GLU A 63 15.82 0.15 8.88
C GLU A 63 16.35 0.91 10.10
N ALA A 64 16.97 2.08 9.91
CA ALA A 64 17.40 2.95 11.00
C ALA A 64 16.24 3.41 11.91
N ARG A 65 15.00 3.43 11.40
CA ARG A 65 13.78 3.78 12.16
C ARG A 65 13.04 2.55 12.70
N GLY A 66 13.58 1.34 12.48
CA GLY A 66 13.03 0.07 12.94
C GLY A 66 11.95 -0.52 12.02
N PHE A 67 11.89 -0.06 10.77
CA PHE A 67 11.07 -0.70 9.73
C PHE A 67 11.83 -1.85 9.08
N GLN A 68 11.09 -2.85 8.61
CA GLN A 68 11.62 -3.99 7.86
C GLN A 68 10.95 -4.03 6.50
N LEU A 69 11.72 -4.23 5.43
CA LEU A 69 11.17 -4.38 4.09
C LEU A 69 10.31 -5.64 4.06
N VAL A 70 9.06 -5.48 3.65
CA VAL A 70 8.12 -6.59 3.50
C VAL A 70 8.25 -7.13 2.09
N ASP A 71 8.07 -6.24 1.12
CA ASP A 71 8.06 -6.59 -0.29
C ASP A 71 8.30 -5.34 -1.14
N ALA A 72 8.85 -5.53 -2.33
CA ALA A 72 9.05 -4.50 -3.32
C ALA A 72 8.95 -5.10 -4.72
N ARG A 73 8.38 -4.35 -5.66
CA ARG A 73 8.32 -4.73 -7.07
C ARG A 73 8.56 -3.54 -7.98
N ARG A 74 8.93 -3.81 -9.24
CA ARG A 74 8.98 -2.76 -10.26
C ARG A 74 7.63 -2.05 -10.34
N GLY A 75 7.69 -0.73 -10.30
CA GLY A 75 6.52 0.14 -10.30
C GLY A 75 6.90 1.59 -10.49
N THR A 76 5.91 2.41 -10.82
CA THR A 76 6.13 3.82 -11.15
C THR A 76 5.65 4.72 -10.02
N ARG A 77 6.14 5.96 -9.98
CA ARG A 77 5.62 6.98 -9.06
C ARG A 77 4.12 7.24 -9.26
N ARG A 78 3.62 7.03 -10.49
CA ARG A 78 2.18 7.13 -10.78
C ARG A 78 1.38 6.05 -10.06
N GLU A 79 1.87 4.81 -10.00
CA GLU A 79 1.22 3.72 -9.25
C GLU A 79 1.09 4.08 -7.76
N GLU A 80 2.18 4.54 -7.13
CA GLU A 80 2.16 5.02 -5.73
C GLU A 80 1.13 6.14 -5.55
N ARG A 81 1.17 7.17 -6.39
CA ARG A 81 0.25 8.32 -6.30
C ARG A 81 -1.20 7.90 -6.43
N LEU A 82 -1.52 7.04 -7.40
CA LEU A 82 -2.88 6.54 -7.61
C LEU A 82 -3.36 5.74 -6.40
N LEU A 83 -2.52 4.84 -5.88
CA LEU A 83 -2.84 4.09 -4.67
C LEU A 83 -3.14 5.03 -3.50
N LEU A 84 -2.26 5.99 -3.20
CA LEU A 84 -2.47 6.93 -2.08
C LEU A 84 -3.75 7.75 -2.24
N LEU A 85 -4.10 8.16 -3.47
CA LEU A 85 -5.37 8.84 -3.76
C LEU A 85 -6.56 7.91 -3.50
N THR A 86 -6.52 6.68 -4.00
CA THR A 86 -7.57 5.69 -3.80
C THR A 86 -7.78 5.35 -2.33
N LEU A 87 -6.70 5.11 -1.56
CA LEU A 87 -6.80 4.81 -0.12
C LEU A 87 -7.40 6.00 0.65
N LYS A 88 -7.05 7.23 0.27
CA LYS A 88 -7.63 8.45 0.83
C LYS A 88 -9.11 8.58 0.51
N GLU A 89 -9.52 8.31 -0.73
CA GLU A 89 -10.92 8.37 -1.18
C GLU A 89 -11.80 7.32 -0.50
N ILE A 90 -11.24 6.14 -0.21
CA ILE A 90 -11.91 5.08 0.58
C ILE A 90 -11.99 5.45 2.07
N GLY A 91 -11.27 6.49 2.51
CA GLY A 91 -11.32 7.00 3.88
C GLY A 91 -10.38 6.30 4.85
N LEU A 92 -9.32 5.64 4.36
CA LEU A 92 -8.31 5.04 5.23
C LEU A 92 -7.47 6.12 5.92
N LYS A 93 -7.27 5.95 7.22
CA LYS A 93 -6.57 6.93 8.06
C LYS A 93 -5.06 6.72 8.00
N THR A 94 -4.34 7.81 7.89
CA THR A 94 -2.88 7.84 7.98
C THR A 94 -2.42 8.06 9.41
N THR A 95 -1.26 7.51 9.78
CA THR A 95 -0.71 7.62 11.15
C THR A 95 0.28 8.79 11.29
N TYR A 96 1.46 8.68 10.68
CA TYR A 96 2.56 9.65 10.82
C TYR A 96 2.69 10.62 9.65
N GLY A 97 2.13 10.25 8.49
CA GLY A 97 2.24 10.99 7.24
C GLY A 97 1.41 10.32 6.15
N SER A 98 1.34 10.94 4.98
CA SER A 98 0.42 10.55 3.89
C SER A 98 0.57 9.11 3.40
N ASN A 99 1.70 8.47 3.66
CA ASN A 99 2.04 7.13 3.20
C ASN A 99 2.26 6.12 4.34
N TYR A 100 1.86 6.48 5.57
CA TYR A 100 1.95 5.61 6.75
C TYR A 100 0.55 5.23 7.22
N PHE A 101 0.33 3.93 7.45
CA PHE A 101 -0.96 3.35 7.83
C PHE A 101 -0.79 2.40 9.00
N GLU A 102 -1.85 2.23 9.81
CA GLU A 102 -1.88 1.13 10.78
C GLU A 102 -2.05 -0.19 10.02
N ALA A 103 -1.33 -1.24 10.43
CA ALA A 103 -1.40 -2.58 9.85
C ALA A 103 -2.67 -3.32 10.31
N ASP A 104 -3.82 -2.75 9.98
CA ASP A 104 -5.12 -3.33 10.29
C ASP A 104 -5.70 -4.12 9.10
N ALA A 105 -6.74 -4.91 9.37
CA ALA A 105 -7.34 -5.78 8.36
C ALA A 105 -7.93 -5.00 7.15
N PRO A 106 -8.57 -3.83 7.32
CA PRO A 106 -8.98 -2.99 6.19
C PRO A 106 -7.83 -2.56 5.29
N VAL A 107 -6.74 -2.02 5.86
CA VAL A 107 -5.58 -1.54 5.08
C VAL A 107 -4.96 -2.70 4.31
N ILE A 108 -4.67 -3.82 4.98
CA ILE A 108 -4.06 -4.99 4.34
C ILE A 108 -4.94 -5.53 3.21
N ARG A 109 -6.25 -5.60 3.43
CA ARG A 109 -7.21 -6.06 2.42
C ARG A 109 -7.23 -5.17 1.19
N HIS A 110 -7.29 -3.85 1.37
CA HIS A 110 -7.31 -2.92 0.25
C HIS A 110 -5.99 -2.92 -0.52
N LEU A 111 -4.84 -2.97 0.17
CA LEU A 111 -3.53 -3.07 -0.48
C LEU A 111 -3.42 -4.35 -1.32
N HIS A 112 -3.88 -5.48 -0.79
CA HIS A 112 -3.93 -6.74 -1.52
C HIS A 112 -4.87 -6.68 -2.74
N GLN A 113 -6.08 -6.14 -2.58
CA GLN A 113 -7.05 -5.99 -3.68
C GLN A 113 -6.53 -5.09 -4.82
N LEU A 114 -5.72 -4.09 -4.49
CA LEU A 114 -5.13 -3.16 -5.44
C LEU A 114 -3.81 -3.67 -6.05
N GLY A 115 -3.38 -4.90 -5.71
CA GLY A 115 -2.15 -5.50 -6.26
C GLY A 115 -0.86 -4.78 -5.82
N TRP A 116 -0.88 -4.18 -4.63
CA TRP A 116 0.30 -3.59 -4.01
C TRP A 116 1.25 -4.68 -3.49
N PRO A 117 2.59 -4.51 -3.54
CA PRO A 117 3.53 -5.49 -2.99
C PRO A 117 3.37 -5.58 -1.48
N MET A 118 2.82 -6.70 -1.01
CA MET A 118 2.52 -6.93 0.41
C MET A 118 3.22 -8.19 0.93
N GLY A 119 3.95 -8.93 0.08
CA GLY A 119 4.54 -10.21 0.44
C GLY A 119 3.54 -11.12 1.15
N ASP A 120 3.98 -11.70 2.26
CA ASP A 120 3.17 -12.58 3.12
C ASP A 120 2.42 -11.83 4.23
N LEU A 121 2.22 -10.50 4.12
CA LEU A 121 1.29 -9.77 4.98
C LEU A 121 -0.14 -10.23 4.67
N HIS A 122 -0.52 -11.39 5.18
CA HIS A 122 -1.89 -11.86 5.12
C HIS A 122 -2.76 -11.06 6.10
N ALA A 123 -4.05 -10.95 5.78
CA ALA A 123 -5.06 -10.29 6.61
C ALA A 123 -5.22 -10.89 8.02
N ASP A 124 -4.50 -11.98 8.32
CA ASP A 124 -4.49 -12.72 9.59
C ASP A 124 -3.34 -12.32 10.54
N LEU A 125 -2.88 -11.07 10.52
CA LEU A 125 -1.99 -10.57 11.58
C LEU A 125 -2.69 -10.63 12.95
N PRO A 126 -1.96 -11.02 14.01
CA PRO A 126 -2.55 -11.44 15.27
C PRO A 126 -3.25 -10.26 15.94
N ARG A 127 -4.53 -10.48 16.29
CA ARG A 127 -5.36 -9.60 17.13
C ARG A 127 -4.49 -8.97 18.22
N LYS A 128 -4.37 -7.64 18.24
CA LYS A 128 -3.84 -6.86 19.38
C LYS A 128 -4.37 -7.49 20.66
N ARG A 129 -3.49 -8.11 21.46
CA ARG A 129 -3.85 -8.57 22.80
C ARG A 129 -4.24 -7.33 23.59
N LYS A 130 -5.54 -7.07 23.71
CA LYS A 130 -6.08 -6.08 24.65
C LYS A 130 -5.53 -6.46 26.02
N GLY A 131 -4.63 -5.64 26.57
CA GLY A 131 -4.15 -5.82 27.93
C GLY A 131 -5.34 -5.92 28.86
N LYS A 132 -5.47 -7.05 29.57
CA LYS A 132 -6.41 -7.20 30.66
C LYS A 132 -6.10 -6.11 31.69
N ARG A 133 -6.94 -5.08 31.78
CA ARG A 133 -7.06 -4.29 33.02
C ARG A 133 -7.42 -5.30 34.11
N LYS A 134 -6.53 -5.50 35.07
CA LYS A 134 -6.86 -6.20 36.31
C LYS A 134 -7.75 -5.25 37.09
N ASP A 135 -9.03 -5.58 37.21
CA ASP A 135 -9.87 -5.07 38.29
C ASP A 135 -9.25 -5.53 39.60
N HIS A 136 -8.80 -4.59 40.43
CA HIS A 136 -8.55 -4.84 41.83
C HIS A 136 -9.86 -4.55 42.56
N LEU A 137 -10.55 -5.64 42.94
CA LEU A 137 -11.60 -5.60 43.94
C LEU A 137 -10.95 -5.20 45.27
N VAL A 138 -11.39 -4.08 45.83
CA VAL A 138 -11.16 -3.73 47.23
C VAL A 138 -12.30 -4.37 48.01
N GLU A 139 -12.03 -5.50 48.65
CA GLU A 139 -12.81 -5.96 49.80
C GLU A 139 -12.15 -5.35 51.04
N ASP A 140 -12.86 -4.49 51.76
CA ASP A 140 -12.60 -4.24 53.17
C ASP A 140 -13.97 -4.08 53.84
N ASN A 141 -14.27 -5.02 54.76
CA ASN A 141 -15.38 -5.00 55.70
C ASN A 141 -14.79 -5.33 57.08
#